data_AF-A0A520HI43-F1
#
_entry.id   AF-A0A520HI43-F1
#
_cell.length_a   1.000
_cell.length_b   1.000
_cell.length_c   1.000
_cell.angle_alpha   90.00
_cell.angle_beta   90.00
_cell.angle_gamma   90.00
#
_symmetry.space_group_name_H-M   'P 1'
#
loop_
_entity.id
_entity.type
_entity.pdbx_description
1 polymer ?
#
loop_
_entity_poly.entity_id
_entity_poly.type
_entity_poly.pdbx_seq_one_letter_code
_entity_poly.pdbx_strand_id
1 'polypeptide(L)'
;MTTRALLLGGISALLLGGTMVGCAANGGGIASASDRNAALATKAAAGTAGQAQAALARNDGPIAIGYAERAVALMPQQADYRMLLGQSYLKGGRFASASHAFADALQLSPTNGRAALNLALSQIATGDWQSARHSLEANAAIIPAVDRGLALSLAGDTAGGIAVLTEAARSPASNAKVRQNLALSFALAGRWQEARVVAAADMAPADVDARLEQWALFAQPAKASDQVASLLGVRAVADAGQPVALALNAPAPGVPEQALAAADSVIAPTETAPVQIAAVSG
;
A
#
# COMPACT_ATOMS: atom_id res chain seq x y z
N MET A 1 41.45 -17.33 45.10
CA MET A 1 42.53 -18.07 44.41
C MET A 1 42.48 -19.52 44.87
N THR A 2 41.89 -20.41 44.08
CA THR A 2 41.88 -21.84 44.37
C THR A 2 42.25 -22.60 43.10
N THR A 3 43.36 -23.30 43.19
CA THR A 3 44.04 -24.05 42.14
C THR A 3 43.70 -25.53 42.24
N ARG A 4 43.34 -26.12 41.08
CA ARG A 4 43.84 -27.37 40.46
C ARG A 4 43.94 -28.66 41.30
N ALA A 5 43.82 -29.86 40.75
CA ALA A 5 43.53 -30.36 39.41
C ALA A 5 43.30 -31.88 39.56
N LEU A 6 42.46 -32.45 38.69
CA LEU A 6 42.24 -33.89 38.58
C LEU A 6 43.25 -34.55 37.64
N LEU A 7 43.69 -35.73 38.09
CA LEU A 7 44.30 -36.85 37.36
C LEU A 7 43.53 -37.15 36.05
N LEU A 8 44.09 -37.70 34.97
CA LEU A 8 44.69 -39.03 34.86
C LEU A 8 45.29 -39.16 33.44
N GLY A 9 46.40 -39.90 33.34
CA GLY A 9 47.01 -40.29 32.08
C GLY A 9 46.37 -41.54 31.47
N GLY A 10 46.80 -41.85 30.24
CA GLY A 10 46.50 -43.11 29.57
C GLY A 10 46.68 -43.03 28.07
N ILE A 11 47.93 -43.22 27.61
CA ILE A 11 48.36 -43.21 26.21
C ILE A 11 47.90 -44.48 25.50
N SER A 12 47.39 -44.37 24.28
CA SER A 12 47.64 -45.36 23.21
C SER A 12 47.47 -44.71 21.85
N ALA A 13 48.58 -44.66 21.12
CA ALA A 13 48.71 -44.16 19.77
C ALA A 13 48.30 -45.25 18.77
N LEU A 14 47.52 -44.87 17.76
CA LEU A 14 47.61 -45.48 16.43
C LEU A 14 47.55 -44.36 15.39
N LEU A 15 48.72 -43.99 14.87
CA LEU A 15 48.90 -43.23 13.65
C LEU A 15 48.91 -44.22 12.48
N LEU A 16 48.16 -43.92 11.42
CA LEU A 16 48.65 -43.83 10.03
C LEU A 16 47.47 -43.84 9.04
N GLY A 17 47.52 -42.94 8.06
CA GLY A 17 46.83 -43.12 6.79
C GLY A 17 45.98 -41.95 6.34
N GLY A 18 46.61 -40.84 5.95
CA GLY A 18 45.93 -39.74 5.28
C GLY A 18 45.50 -40.09 3.85
N THR A 19 44.41 -39.48 3.41
CA THR A 19 44.40 -38.68 2.18
C THR A 19 43.59 -37.43 2.47
N MET A 20 44.29 -36.29 2.64
CA MET A 20 43.65 -35.00 2.45
C MET A 20 43.27 -34.92 0.98
N VAL A 21 41.98 -35.09 0.67
CA VAL A 21 41.44 -34.59 -0.59
C VAL A 21 41.40 -33.07 -0.45
N GLY A 22 42.47 -32.43 -0.91
CA GLY A 22 42.53 -31.00 -1.11
C GLY A 22 41.58 -30.61 -2.23
N CYS A 23 40.38 -30.15 -1.88
CA CYS A 23 39.58 -29.33 -2.76
C CYS A 23 40.03 -27.87 -2.61
N ALA A 24 41.17 -27.54 -3.24
CA ALA A 24 41.39 -26.18 -3.72
C ALA A 24 40.55 -26.02 -4.98
N ALA A 25 39.27 -25.68 -4.80
CA ALA A 25 38.38 -25.30 -5.88
C ALA A 25 37.77 -23.94 -5.51
N ASN A 26 38.24 -22.93 -6.22
CA ASN A 26 37.73 -21.56 -6.36
C ASN A 26 36.29 -21.34 -5.90
N GLY A 27 36.09 -20.26 -5.14
CA GLY A 27 34.82 -19.82 -4.55
C GLY A 27 33.68 -19.58 -5.54
N GLY A 28 33.02 -20.66 -5.95
CA GLY A 28 31.76 -20.67 -6.68
C GLY A 28 30.82 -21.67 -6.02
N GLY A 29 30.10 -21.25 -4.98
CA GLY A 29 29.09 -22.08 -4.34
C GLY A 29 28.04 -22.51 -5.37
N ILE A 30 27.80 -23.83 -5.48
CA ILE A 30 26.69 -24.40 -6.24
C ILE A 30 25.37 -23.93 -5.61
N ALA A 31 24.79 -22.86 -6.15
CA ALA A 31 23.46 -22.38 -5.75
C ALA A 31 22.43 -23.53 -5.86
N SER A 32 21.62 -23.71 -4.81
CA SER A 32 20.58 -24.73 -4.80
C SER A 32 19.59 -24.50 -5.95
N ALA A 33 18.90 -25.55 -6.42
CA ALA A 33 17.85 -25.39 -7.43
C ALA A 33 16.76 -24.40 -6.97
N SER A 34 16.49 -24.34 -5.65
CA SER A 34 15.60 -23.36 -5.04
C SER A 34 16.11 -21.92 -5.20
N ASP A 35 17.40 -21.68 -4.96
CA ASP A 35 18.01 -20.35 -5.08
C ASP A 35 18.02 -19.87 -6.53
N ARG A 36 18.28 -20.78 -7.47
CA ARG A 36 18.19 -20.47 -8.90
C ARG A 36 16.77 -20.12 -9.33
N ASN A 37 15.77 -20.85 -8.85
CA ASN A 37 14.36 -20.54 -9.13
C ASN A 37 13.96 -19.18 -8.53
N ALA A 38 14.38 -18.86 -7.30
CA ALA A 38 14.14 -17.56 -6.68
C ALA A 38 14.84 -16.40 -7.43
N ALA A 39 16.08 -16.60 -7.87
CA ALA A 39 16.81 -15.62 -8.67
C ALA A 39 16.16 -15.38 -10.04
N LEU A 40 15.67 -16.45 -10.68
CA LEU A 40 14.91 -16.35 -11.94
C LEU A 40 13.58 -15.62 -11.75
N ALA A 41 12.83 -15.92 -10.68
CA ALA A 41 11.59 -15.22 -10.34
C ALA A 41 11.85 -13.73 -10.07
N THR A 42 12.91 -13.40 -9.32
CA THR A 42 13.32 -12.01 -9.05
C THR A 42 13.62 -11.27 -10.36
N LYS A 43 14.43 -11.87 -11.24
CA LYS A 43 14.77 -11.26 -12.54
C LYS A 43 13.55 -11.09 -13.42
N ALA A 44 12.68 -12.10 -13.47
CA ALA A 44 11.44 -12.05 -14.24
C ALA A 44 10.49 -10.95 -13.72
N ALA A 45 10.34 -10.85 -12.39
CA ALA A 45 9.51 -9.83 -11.76
C ALA A 45 10.01 -8.42 -12.07
N ALA A 46 11.31 -8.19 -11.97
CA ALA A 46 11.95 -6.92 -12.33
C ALA A 46 11.73 -6.58 -13.81
N GLY A 47 11.85 -7.57 -14.71
CA GLY A 47 11.56 -7.40 -16.14
C GLY A 47 10.11 -6.97 -16.40
N THR A 48 9.15 -7.67 -15.80
CA THR A 48 7.72 -7.32 -15.93
C THR A 48 7.39 -5.97 -15.28
N ALA A 49 8.01 -5.63 -14.15
CA ALA A 49 7.84 -4.33 -13.52
C ALA A 49 8.35 -3.19 -14.43
N GLY A 50 9.51 -3.38 -15.10
CA GLY A 50 10.02 -2.43 -16.08
C GLY A 50 9.06 -2.23 -17.26
N GLN A 51 8.40 -3.30 -17.73
CA GLN A 51 7.39 -3.21 -18.79
C GLN A 51 6.15 -2.43 -18.34
N ALA A 52 5.68 -2.64 -17.10
CA ALA A 52 4.58 -1.87 -16.51
C ALA A 52 4.93 -0.39 -16.39
N GLN A 53 6.12 -0.06 -15.91
CA GLN A 53 6.61 1.33 -15.84
C GLN A 53 6.65 1.99 -17.22
N ALA A 54 7.14 1.27 -18.24
CA ALA A 54 7.17 1.77 -19.60
C ALA A 54 5.75 2.00 -20.16
N ALA A 55 4.78 1.14 -19.84
CA ALA A 55 3.38 1.32 -20.22
C ALA A 55 2.75 2.53 -19.51
N LEU A 56 3.01 2.72 -18.21
CA LEU A 56 2.59 3.91 -17.46
C LEU A 56 3.14 5.20 -18.07
N ALA A 57 4.42 5.22 -18.46
CA ALA A 57 5.04 6.37 -19.11
C ALA A 57 4.39 6.72 -20.46
N ARG A 58 3.82 5.71 -21.14
CA ARG A 58 3.03 5.89 -22.37
C ARG A 58 1.54 6.15 -22.12
N ASN A 59 1.14 6.38 -20.87
CA ASN A 59 -0.26 6.60 -20.48
C ASN A 59 -1.18 5.39 -20.74
N ASP A 60 -0.61 4.18 -20.85
CA ASP A 60 -1.32 2.95 -21.17
C ASP A 60 -1.60 2.14 -19.90
N GLY A 61 -2.66 2.55 -19.18
CA GLY A 61 -3.11 1.91 -17.94
C GLY A 61 -3.46 0.43 -18.11
N PRO A 62 -4.29 0.03 -19.11
CA PRO A 62 -4.65 -1.36 -19.32
C PRO A 62 -3.46 -2.28 -19.53
N ILE A 63 -2.47 -1.88 -20.35
CA ILE A 63 -1.25 -2.70 -20.54
C ILE A 63 -0.38 -2.70 -19.28
N ALA A 64 -0.28 -1.57 -18.57
CA ALA A 64 0.48 -1.50 -17.32
C ALA A 64 -0.04 -2.46 -16.26
N ILE A 65 -1.37 -2.59 -16.13
CA ILE A 65 -2.03 -3.48 -15.17
C ILE A 65 -1.53 -4.92 -15.36
N GLY A 66 -1.63 -5.47 -16.57
CA GLY A 66 -1.26 -6.87 -16.82
C GLY A 66 0.21 -7.18 -16.50
N TYR A 67 1.13 -6.24 -16.75
CA TYR A 67 2.53 -6.40 -16.39
C TYR A 67 2.78 -6.26 -14.88
N ALA A 68 2.10 -5.32 -14.22
CA ALA A 68 2.25 -5.11 -12.77
C ALA A 68 1.65 -6.28 -11.96
N GLU A 69 0.52 -6.85 -12.40
CA GLU A 69 -0.08 -8.04 -11.80
C GLU A 69 0.90 -9.22 -11.86
N ARG A 70 1.58 -9.42 -12.99
CA ARG A 70 2.61 -10.46 -13.13
C ARG A 70 3.81 -10.22 -12.21
N ALA A 71 4.25 -8.97 -12.05
CA ALA A 71 5.34 -8.64 -11.13
C ALA A 71 4.98 -8.97 -9.67
N VAL A 72 3.75 -8.63 -9.25
CA VAL A 72 3.24 -8.97 -7.90
C VAL A 72 3.05 -10.47 -7.73
N ALA A 73 2.56 -11.19 -8.74
CA ALA A 73 2.41 -12.65 -8.68
C ALA A 73 3.74 -13.38 -8.49
N LEU A 74 4.81 -12.86 -9.10
CA LEU A 74 6.17 -13.42 -8.97
C LEU A 74 6.81 -13.08 -7.63
N MET A 75 6.54 -11.90 -7.09
CA MET A 75 7.15 -11.39 -5.85
C MET A 75 6.11 -10.66 -4.99
N PRO A 76 5.22 -11.40 -4.29
CA PRO A 76 4.04 -10.82 -3.64
C PRO A 76 4.35 -9.95 -2.42
N GLN A 77 5.51 -10.09 -1.80
CA GLN A 77 5.92 -9.30 -0.63
C GLN A 77 6.78 -8.08 -0.97
N GLN A 78 6.95 -7.76 -2.26
CA GLN A 78 7.68 -6.56 -2.67
C GLN A 78 6.75 -5.33 -2.68
N ALA A 79 6.93 -4.43 -1.71
CA ALA A 79 6.15 -3.20 -1.57
C ALA A 79 6.15 -2.36 -2.86
N ASP A 80 7.29 -2.24 -3.54
CA ASP A 80 7.45 -1.47 -4.77
C ASP A 80 6.60 -2.00 -5.92
N TYR A 81 6.42 -3.33 -6.02
CA TYR A 81 5.57 -3.92 -7.06
C TYR A 81 4.09 -3.73 -6.75
N ARG A 82 3.70 -3.74 -5.48
CA ARG A 82 2.32 -3.38 -5.08
C ARG A 82 2.04 -1.90 -5.32
N MET A 83 3.01 -1.05 -5.03
CA MET A 83 2.96 0.37 -5.33
C MET A 83 2.82 0.61 -6.84
N LEU A 84 3.55 -0.14 -7.68
CA LEU A 84 3.44 -0.10 -9.14
C LEU A 84 2.08 -0.62 -9.65
N LEU A 85 1.56 -1.68 -9.04
CA LEU A 85 0.25 -2.23 -9.36
C LEU A 85 -0.87 -1.22 -9.08
N GLY A 86 -0.86 -0.58 -7.91
CA GLY A 86 -1.85 0.46 -7.59
C GLY A 86 -1.76 1.66 -8.54
N GLN A 87 -0.56 2.09 -8.95
CA GLN A 87 -0.39 3.13 -9.96
C GLN A 87 -0.97 2.73 -11.32
N SER A 88 -0.77 1.46 -11.70
CA SER A 88 -1.32 0.89 -12.93
C SER A 88 -2.85 0.87 -12.90
N TYR A 89 -3.44 0.51 -11.75
CA TYR A 89 -4.88 0.56 -11.55
C TYR A 89 -5.45 1.99 -11.59
N LEU A 90 -4.82 2.96 -10.91
CA LEU A 90 -5.22 4.37 -11.03
C LEU A 90 -5.20 4.83 -12.49
N LYS A 91 -4.14 4.47 -13.22
CA LYS A 91 -4.01 4.84 -14.63
C LYS A 91 -5.07 4.19 -15.52
N GLY A 92 -5.49 2.97 -15.19
CA GLY A 92 -6.61 2.28 -15.82
C GLY A 92 -7.99 2.71 -15.33
N GLY A 93 -8.08 3.65 -14.37
CA GLY A 93 -9.36 4.10 -13.79
C GLY A 93 -10.04 3.09 -12.86
N ARG A 94 -9.30 2.06 -12.41
CA ARG A 94 -9.76 1.00 -11.50
C ARG A 94 -9.47 1.37 -10.04
N PHE A 95 -10.30 2.24 -9.47
CA PHE A 95 -10.04 2.82 -8.16
C PHE A 95 -10.18 1.85 -6.99
N ALA A 96 -11.09 0.88 -7.04
CA ALA A 96 -11.24 -0.12 -5.97
C ALA A 96 -10.04 -1.07 -5.94
N SER A 97 -9.53 -1.49 -7.10
CA SER A 97 -8.31 -2.29 -7.18
C SER A 97 -7.08 -1.50 -6.75
N ALA A 98 -7.03 -0.20 -7.08
CA ALA A 98 -5.96 0.68 -6.66
C ALA A 98 -5.91 0.82 -5.13
N SER A 99 -7.05 0.98 -4.46
CA SER A 99 -7.09 1.10 -2.99
C SER A 99 -6.52 -0.15 -2.32
N HIS A 100 -6.90 -1.36 -2.75
CA HIS A 100 -6.32 -2.60 -2.22
C HIS A 100 -4.80 -2.68 -2.43
N ALA A 101 -4.32 -2.42 -3.65
CA ALA A 101 -2.89 -2.50 -3.95
C ALA A 101 -2.06 -1.48 -3.14
N PHE A 102 -2.57 -0.26 -2.91
CA PHE A 102 -1.89 0.72 -2.06
C PHE A 102 -1.96 0.39 -0.58
N ALA A 103 -3.08 -0.18 -0.10
CA ALA A 103 -3.19 -0.68 1.27
C ALA A 103 -2.14 -1.77 1.54
N ASP A 104 -1.99 -2.73 0.63
CA ASP A 104 -0.97 -3.76 0.74
C ASP A 104 0.46 -3.18 0.67
N ALA A 105 0.69 -2.20 -0.22
CA ALA A 105 1.99 -1.52 -0.32
C ALA A 105 2.35 -0.78 0.99
N LEU A 106 1.36 -0.14 1.61
CA LEU A 106 1.52 0.56 2.89
C LEU A 106 1.69 -0.43 4.06
N GLN A 107 1.05 -1.60 4.01
CA GLN A 107 1.28 -2.66 4.98
C GLN A 107 2.73 -3.16 4.96
N LEU A 108 3.31 -3.31 3.75
CA LEU A 108 4.70 -3.73 3.58
C LEU A 108 5.71 -2.59 3.80
N SER A 109 5.30 -1.35 3.56
CA SER A 109 6.13 -0.15 3.73
C SER A 109 5.33 0.99 4.38
N PRO A 110 5.19 0.99 5.73
CA PRO A 110 4.32 1.93 6.44
C PRO A 110 4.72 3.40 6.35
N THR A 111 5.95 3.69 5.92
CA THR A 111 6.47 5.06 5.79
C THR A 111 6.30 5.64 4.38
N ASN A 112 5.64 4.91 3.48
CA ASN A 112 5.44 5.36 2.10
C ASN A 112 4.26 6.36 2.00
N GLY A 113 4.56 7.64 2.20
CA GLY A 113 3.57 8.72 2.10
C GLY A 113 2.86 8.83 0.75
N ARG A 114 3.51 8.39 -0.35
CA ARG A 114 2.87 8.36 -1.68
C ARG A 114 1.83 7.24 -1.77
N ALA A 115 2.11 6.06 -1.21
CA ALA A 115 1.14 4.98 -1.11
C ALA A 115 -0.06 5.41 -0.24
N ALA A 116 0.19 6.04 0.91
CA ALA A 116 -0.86 6.53 1.79
C ALA A 116 -1.76 7.59 1.14
N LEU A 117 -1.17 8.57 0.42
CA LEU A 117 -1.94 9.56 -0.32
C LEU A 117 -2.79 8.91 -1.43
N ASN A 118 -2.19 8.02 -2.21
CA ASN A 118 -2.89 7.37 -3.32
C ASN A 118 -3.99 6.40 -2.84
N LEU A 119 -3.81 5.77 -1.68
CA LEU A 119 -4.86 5.00 -0.99
C LEU A 119 -6.07 5.91 -0.69
N ALA A 120 -5.83 7.05 -0.05
CA ALA A 120 -6.89 8.01 0.26
C ALA A 120 -7.60 8.52 -1.01
N LEU A 121 -6.85 8.88 -2.06
CA LEU A 121 -7.44 9.30 -3.34
C LEU A 121 -8.28 8.19 -3.99
N SER A 122 -7.85 6.94 -3.88
CA SER A 122 -8.61 5.79 -4.38
C SER A 122 -9.92 5.59 -3.60
N GLN A 123 -9.87 5.72 -2.26
CA GLN A 123 -11.04 5.65 -1.39
C GLN A 123 -12.03 6.81 -1.66
N ILE A 124 -11.53 8.03 -1.89
CA ILE A 124 -12.36 9.17 -2.32
C ILE A 124 -13.08 8.83 -3.62
N ALA A 125 -12.35 8.31 -4.61
CA ALA A 125 -12.90 7.98 -5.92
C ALA A 125 -13.95 6.86 -5.88
N THR A 126 -13.88 5.96 -4.90
CA THR A 126 -14.91 4.92 -4.67
C THR A 126 -16.06 5.38 -3.79
N GLY A 127 -16.05 6.62 -3.29
CA GLY A 127 -17.09 7.13 -2.40
C GLY A 127 -16.91 6.76 -0.92
N ASP A 128 -15.80 6.10 -0.55
CA ASP A 128 -15.51 5.74 0.83
C ASP A 128 -14.77 6.87 1.55
N TRP A 129 -15.52 7.95 1.81
CA TRP A 129 -14.97 9.19 2.36
C TRP A 129 -14.58 9.05 3.82
N GLN A 130 -15.16 8.09 4.55
CA GLN A 130 -14.80 7.81 5.93
C GLN A 130 -13.43 7.15 6.00
N SER A 131 -13.19 6.09 5.23
CA SER A 131 -11.88 5.45 5.18
C SER A 131 -10.80 6.37 4.62
N ALA A 132 -11.14 7.22 3.64
CA ALA A 132 -10.23 8.24 3.12
C ALA A 132 -9.74 9.19 4.21
N ARG A 133 -10.65 9.77 4.99
CA ARG A 133 -10.31 10.69 6.08
C ARG A 133 -9.49 10.01 7.17
N HIS A 134 -9.86 8.78 7.56
CA HIS A 134 -9.09 8.00 8.52
C HIS A 134 -7.66 7.73 8.01
N SER A 135 -7.51 7.34 6.75
CA SER A 135 -6.20 7.10 6.14
C SER A 135 -5.35 8.37 6.10
N LEU A 136 -5.94 9.52 5.77
CA LEU A 136 -5.26 10.83 5.76
C LEU A 136 -4.84 11.28 7.16
N GLU A 137 -5.62 10.96 8.19
CA GLU A 137 -5.31 11.26 9.59
C GLU A 137 -4.20 10.35 10.13
N ALA A 138 -4.34 9.03 9.97
CA ALA A 138 -3.38 8.05 10.43
C ALA A 138 -1.98 8.23 9.80
N ASN A 139 -1.92 8.79 8.59
CA ASN A 139 -0.70 9.01 7.84
C ASN A 139 -0.30 10.50 7.75
N ALA A 140 -0.85 11.36 8.63
CA ALA A 140 -0.63 12.80 8.57
C ALA A 140 0.85 13.22 8.64
N ALA A 141 1.68 12.45 9.35
CA ALA A 141 3.11 12.73 9.49
C ALA A 141 3.94 12.40 8.23
N ILE A 142 3.44 11.53 7.35
CA ILE A 142 4.18 11.06 6.15
C ILE A 142 3.61 11.61 4.84
N ILE A 143 2.36 12.09 4.84
CA ILE A 143 1.77 12.75 3.67
C ILE A 143 2.11 14.25 3.70
N PRO A 144 2.65 14.83 2.62
CA PRO A 144 2.89 16.26 2.54
C PRO A 144 1.62 17.08 2.85
N ALA A 145 1.74 18.08 3.72
CA ALA A 145 0.59 18.85 4.22
C ALA A 145 -0.29 19.44 3.10
N VAL A 146 0.32 19.95 2.03
CA VAL A 146 -0.38 20.54 0.88
C VAL A 146 -1.25 19.51 0.16
N ASP A 147 -0.75 18.30 -0.05
CA ASP A 147 -1.50 17.24 -0.74
C ASP A 147 -2.55 16.63 0.20
N ARG A 148 -2.24 16.49 1.50
CA ARG A 148 -3.20 16.05 2.53
C ARG A 148 -4.38 17.01 2.66
N GLY A 149 -4.14 18.32 2.71
CA GLY A 149 -5.20 19.32 2.86
C GLY A 149 -6.17 19.34 1.68
N LEU A 150 -5.64 19.20 0.46
CA LEU A 150 -6.50 19.05 -0.73
C LEU A 150 -7.29 17.73 -0.67
N ALA A 151 -6.65 16.61 -0.34
CA ALA A 151 -7.32 15.32 -0.23
C ALA A 151 -8.42 15.30 0.84
N LEU A 152 -8.23 15.95 1.99
CA LEU A 152 -9.27 16.12 3.01
C LEU A 152 -10.49 16.87 2.45
N SER A 153 -10.25 17.93 1.68
CA SER A 153 -11.33 18.71 1.05
C SER A 153 -12.12 17.86 0.05
N LEU A 154 -11.44 17.04 -0.75
CA LEU A 154 -12.06 16.10 -1.69
C LEU A 154 -12.81 14.96 -0.98
N ALA A 155 -12.37 14.56 0.23
CA ALA A 155 -13.06 13.59 1.06
C ALA A 155 -14.25 14.18 1.85
N GLY A 156 -14.69 15.40 1.51
CA GLY A 156 -15.81 16.09 2.14
C GLY A 156 -15.47 16.83 3.45
N ASP A 157 -14.25 16.71 3.98
CA ASP A 157 -13.77 17.49 5.12
C ASP A 157 -13.09 18.79 4.64
N THR A 158 -13.91 19.68 4.07
CA THR A 158 -13.44 20.97 3.57
C THR A 158 -12.95 21.87 4.69
N ALA A 159 -13.51 21.78 5.90
CA ALA A 159 -13.05 22.54 7.05
C ALA A 159 -11.62 22.15 7.47
N GLY A 160 -11.36 20.86 7.66
CA GLY A 160 -10.02 20.35 7.97
C GLY A 160 -9.02 20.60 6.84
N GLY A 161 -9.45 20.42 5.58
CA GLY A 161 -8.64 20.71 4.41
C GLY A 161 -8.20 22.17 4.31
N ILE A 162 -9.14 23.12 4.49
CA ILE A 162 -8.86 24.56 4.54
C ILE A 162 -7.91 24.89 5.68
N ALA A 163 -8.09 24.30 6.87
CA ALA A 163 -7.21 24.57 8.02
C ALA A 163 -5.76 24.18 7.72
N VAL A 164 -5.54 22.96 7.18
CA VAL A 164 -4.20 22.48 6.80
C VAL A 164 -3.57 23.36 5.72
N LEU A 165 -4.34 23.71 4.68
CA LEU A 165 -3.84 24.53 3.57
C LEU A 165 -3.59 25.99 3.97
N THR A 166 -4.37 26.53 4.90
CA THR A 166 -4.15 27.87 5.45
C THR A 166 -2.81 27.94 6.18
N GLU A 167 -2.50 26.92 6.99
CA GLU A 167 -1.21 26.87 7.68
C GLU A 167 -0.06 26.69 6.69
N ALA A 168 -0.20 25.79 5.70
CA ALA A 168 0.79 25.63 4.64
C ALA A 168 1.02 26.93 3.84
N ALA A 169 -0.04 27.74 3.62
CA ALA A 169 0.04 28.99 2.88
C ALA A 169 0.80 30.10 3.63
N ARG A 170 0.92 30.00 4.96
CA ARG A 170 1.69 30.95 5.81
C ARG A 170 3.18 30.64 5.87
N SER A 171 3.58 29.44 5.48
CA SER A 171 4.98 29.03 5.48
C SER A 171 5.81 29.84 4.48
N PRO A 172 7.09 30.16 4.76
CA PRO A 172 7.99 30.82 3.80
C PRO A 172 8.15 30.05 2.48
N ALA A 173 7.91 28.74 2.47
CA ALA A 173 7.95 27.90 1.26
C ALA A 173 6.64 27.92 0.45
N SER A 174 5.66 28.73 0.85
CA SER A 174 4.37 28.87 0.17
C SER A 174 4.54 29.39 -1.25
N ASN A 175 3.75 28.83 -2.17
CA ASN A 175 3.80 29.15 -3.59
C ASN A 175 2.39 29.15 -4.19
N ALA A 176 2.29 29.47 -5.48
CA ALA A 176 1.02 29.53 -6.20
C ALA A 176 0.23 28.22 -6.07
N LYS A 177 0.86 27.03 -6.11
CA LYS A 177 0.16 25.74 -5.96
C LYS A 177 -0.60 25.67 -4.62
N VAL A 178 0.03 26.10 -3.52
CA VAL A 178 -0.62 26.06 -2.19
C VAL A 178 -1.83 26.99 -2.15
N ARG A 179 -1.70 28.22 -2.67
CA ARG A 179 -2.82 29.17 -2.75
C ARG A 179 -3.94 28.69 -3.65
N GLN A 180 -3.62 28.12 -4.81
CA GLN A 180 -4.63 27.54 -5.71
C GLN A 180 -5.35 26.34 -5.08
N ASN A 181 -4.64 25.47 -4.34
CA ASN A 181 -5.27 24.39 -3.59
C ASN A 181 -6.18 24.94 -2.49
N LEU A 182 -5.75 25.96 -1.74
CA LEU A 182 -6.57 26.61 -0.72
C LEU A 182 -7.83 27.25 -1.31
N ALA A 183 -7.69 27.95 -2.44
CA ALA A 183 -8.80 28.56 -3.16
C ALA A 183 -9.79 27.51 -3.68
N LEU A 184 -9.31 26.39 -4.23
CA LEU A 184 -10.14 25.24 -4.60
C LEU A 184 -10.86 24.66 -3.38
N SER A 185 -10.20 24.52 -2.23
CA SER A 185 -10.83 24.04 -1.00
C SER A 185 -11.93 24.98 -0.49
N PHE A 186 -11.76 26.31 -0.63
CA PHE A 186 -12.84 27.26 -0.38
C PHE A 186 -14.01 27.08 -1.38
N ALA A 187 -13.72 26.88 -2.66
CA ALA A 187 -14.76 26.62 -3.67
C ALA A 187 -15.55 25.33 -3.37
N LEU A 188 -14.87 24.24 -3.00
CA LEU A 188 -15.49 22.98 -2.56
C LEU A 188 -16.37 23.17 -1.31
N ALA A 189 -16.04 24.14 -0.45
CA ALA A 189 -16.85 24.51 0.71
C ALA A 189 -18.02 25.47 0.37
N GLY A 190 -18.19 25.87 -0.90
CA GLY A 190 -19.16 26.90 -1.30
C GLY A 190 -18.77 28.33 -0.90
N ARG A 191 -17.54 28.54 -0.43
CA ARG A 191 -16.99 29.82 0.05
C ARG A 191 -16.37 30.60 -1.13
N TRP A 192 -17.23 30.98 -2.08
CA TRP A 192 -16.81 31.55 -3.36
C TRP A 192 -16.07 32.89 -3.25
N GLN A 193 -16.40 33.70 -2.24
CA GLN A 193 -15.74 34.98 -2.04
C GLN A 193 -14.30 34.79 -1.58
N GLU A 194 -14.05 33.89 -0.62
CA GLU A 194 -12.70 33.55 -0.18
C GLU A 194 -11.90 32.83 -1.28
N ALA A 195 -12.54 31.91 -2.01
CA ALA A 195 -11.93 31.25 -3.17
C ALA A 195 -11.40 32.28 -4.18
N ARG A 196 -12.22 33.28 -4.52
CA ARG A 196 -11.85 34.37 -5.44
C ARG A 196 -10.67 35.17 -4.92
N VAL A 197 -10.71 35.60 -3.65
CA VAL A 197 -9.65 36.43 -3.05
C VAL A 197 -8.30 35.69 -3.09
N VAL A 198 -8.29 34.41 -2.71
CA VAL A 198 -7.04 33.63 -2.69
C VAL A 198 -6.56 33.32 -4.11
N ALA A 199 -7.46 32.98 -5.03
CA ALA A 199 -7.11 32.71 -6.42
C ALA A 199 -6.48 33.93 -7.09
N ALA A 200 -7.08 35.12 -6.92
CA ALA A 200 -6.65 36.38 -7.52
C ALA A 200 -5.23 36.83 -7.16
N ALA A 201 -4.61 36.23 -6.13
CA ALA A 201 -3.24 36.56 -5.74
C ALA A 201 -2.20 36.26 -6.85
N ASP A 202 -2.49 35.32 -7.76
CA ASP A 202 -1.53 34.81 -8.75
C ASP A 202 -2.02 34.90 -10.22
N MET A 203 -3.11 35.62 -10.48
CA MET A 203 -3.78 35.61 -11.79
C MET A 203 -4.45 36.94 -12.12
N ALA A 204 -4.59 37.22 -13.42
CA ALA A 204 -5.31 38.39 -13.88
C ALA A 204 -6.82 38.25 -13.58
N PRO A 205 -7.56 39.36 -13.36
CA PRO A 205 -8.98 39.30 -13.00
C PRO A 205 -9.85 38.43 -13.93
N ALA A 206 -9.61 38.49 -15.25
CA ALA A 206 -10.36 37.67 -16.22
C ALA A 206 -10.09 36.16 -16.09
N ASP A 207 -8.88 35.77 -15.70
CA ASP A 207 -8.51 34.37 -15.49
C ASP A 207 -9.10 33.82 -14.18
N VAL A 208 -9.35 34.69 -13.19
CA VAL A 208 -10.00 34.32 -11.93
C VAL A 208 -11.44 33.88 -12.17
N ASP A 209 -12.20 34.63 -12.98
CA ASP A 209 -13.59 34.28 -13.29
C ASP A 209 -13.68 32.91 -13.98
N ALA A 210 -12.88 32.71 -15.04
CA ALA A 210 -12.81 31.43 -15.73
C ALA A 210 -12.36 30.28 -14.82
N ARG A 211 -11.44 30.53 -13.88
CA ARG A 211 -11.01 29.53 -12.89
C ARG A 211 -12.13 29.16 -11.94
N LEU A 212 -12.88 30.13 -11.43
CA LEU A 212 -13.99 29.89 -10.51
C LEU A 212 -15.14 29.12 -11.18
N GLU A 213 -15.42 29.39 -12.46
CA GLU A 213 -16.38 28.60 -13.25
C GLU A 213 -15.95 27.14 -13.37
N GLN A 214 -14.67 26.88 -13.65
CA GLN A 214 -14.12 25.52 -13.67
C GLN A 214 -14.26 24.82 -12.31
N TRP A 215 -13.99 25.53 -11.22
CA TRP A 215 -14.16 24.97 -9.88
C TRP A 215 -15.63 24.77 -9.49
N ALA A 216 -16.55 25.59 -9.99
CA ALA A 216 -17.98 25.39 -9.80
C ALA A 216 -18.47 24.08 -10.42
N LEU A 217 -18.01 23.76 -11.63
CA LEU A 217 -18.27 22.47 -12.27
C LEU A 217 -17.60 21.32 -11.52
N PHE A 218 -16.34 21.51 -11.11
CA PHE A 218 -15.58 20.49 -10.36
C PHE A 218 -16.19 20.19 -8.98
N ALA A 219 -16.79 21.18 -8.32
CA ALA A 219 -17.43 21.03 -7.00
C ALA A 219 -18.78 20.29 -7.06
N GLN A 220 -19.29 19.99 -8.26
CA GLN A 220 -20.56 19.28 -8.46
C GLN A 220 -20.33 17.96 -9.25
N PRO A 221 -19.65 16.96 -8.66
CA PRO A 221 -19.42 15.69 -9.33
C PRO A 221 -20.74 14.93 -9.53
N ALA A 222 -20.89 14.28 -10.70
CA ALA A 222 -22.02 13.38 -10.94
C ALA A 222 -21.80 12.02 -10.28
N LYS A 223 -20.54 11.59 -10.14
CA LYS A 223 -20.10 10.37 -9.45
C LYS A 223 -18.94 10.67 -8.52
N ALA A 224 -18.80 9.88 -7.46
CA ALA A 224 -17.69 9.99 -6.50
C ALA A 224 -16.30 9.99 -7.17
N SER A 225 -16.15 9.27 -8.28
CA SER A 225 -14.89 9.17 -9.02
C SER A 225 -14.50 10.43 -9.79
N ASP A 226 -15.44 11.32 -10.12
CA ASP A 226 -15.25 12.33 -11.17
C ASP A 226 -14.13 13.33 -10.83
N GLN A 227 -14.08 13.79 -9.59
CA GLN A 227 -13.07 14.74 -9.13
C GLN A 227 -11.67 14.15 -9.18
N VAL A 228 -11.48 12.95 -8.63
CA VAL A 228 -10.18 12.26 -8.63
C VAL A 228 -9.78 11.88 -10.06
N ALA A 229 -10.71 11.39 -10.87
CA ALA A 229 -10.47 11.04 -12.27
C ALA A 229 -10.03 12.26 -13.09
N SER A 230 -10.67 13.41 -12.88
CA SER A 230 -10.29 14.68 -13.52
C SER A 230 -8.89 15.14 -13.11
N LEU A 231 -8.53 15.04 -11.83
CA LEU A 231 -7.20 15.42 -11.35
C LEU A 231 -6.09 14.51 -11.88
N LEU A 232 -6.39 13.22 -12.07
CA LEU A 232 -5.43 12.23 -12.59
C LEU A 232 -5.40 12.16 -14.13
N GLY A 233 -6.34 12.82 -14.81
CA GLY A 233 -6.49 12.73 -16.26
C GLY A 233 -6.81 11.31 -16.73
N VAL A 234 -7.70 10.62 -16.01
CA VAL A 234 -8.12 9.24 -16.32
C VAL A 234 -9.63 9.17 -16.46
N ARG A 235 -10.11 8.10 -17.09
CA ARG A 235 -11.54 7.77 -17.14
C ARG A 235 -11.83 6.66 -16.15
N ALA A 236 -12.75 6.90 -15.22
CA ALA A 236 -13.23 5.86 -14.31
C ALA A 236 -13.85 4.69 -15.10
N VAL A 237 -13.54 3.46 -14.72
CA VAL A 237 -14.13 2.24 -15.29
C VAL A 237 -14.82 1.42 -14.20
N ALA A 238 -15.72 0.53 -14.60
CA ALA A 238 -16.29 -0.44 -13.68
C ALA A 238 -15.18 -1.34 -13.13
N ASP A 239 -15.16 -1.52 -11.82
CA ASP A 239 -14.07 -2.18 -11.12
C ASP A 239 -14.62 -3.12 -10.05
N ALA A 240 -14.45 -4.43 -10.27
CA ALA A 240 -14.87 -5.46 -9.31
C ALA A 240 -13.87 -5.66 -8.16
N GLY A 241 -12.77 -4.90 -8.15
CA GLY A 241 -11.68 -5.05 -7.17
C GLY A 241 -10.53 -5.92 -7.68
N GLN A 242 -9.49 -6.02 -6.86
CA GLN A 242 -8.27 -6.74 -7.20
C GLN A 242 -8.54 -8.26 -7.32
N PRO A 243 -7.90 -8.97 -8.27
CA PRO A 243 -7.97 -10.42 -8.31
C PRO A 243 -7.55 -11.06 -6.99
N VAL A 244 -8.34 -12.01 -6.47
CA VAL A 244 -8.11 -12.68 -5.18
C VAL A 244 -6.71 -13.31 -5.08
N ALA A 245 -6.22 -13.88 -6.19
CA ALA A 245 -4.89 -14.48 -6.28
C ALA A 245 -3.73 -13.49 -6.01
N LEU A 246 -3.98 -12.18 -6.08
CA LEU A 246 -2.98 -11.14 -5.84
C LEU A 246 -3.09 -10.50 -4.44
N ALA A 247 -4.09 -10.90 -3.64
CA ALA A 247 -4.21 -10.43 -2.26
C ALA A 247 -2.93 -10.77 -1.48
N LEU A 248 -2.46 -9.86 -0.62
CA LEU A 248 -1.20 -10.04 0.10
C LEU A 248 -1.15 -11.33 0.95
N ASN A 249 -2.29 -11.72 1.51
CA ASN A 249 -2.44 -12.93 2.31
C ASN A 249 -3.34 -13.97 1.62
N ALA A 250 -3.29 -14.07 0.28
CA ALA A 250 -4.06 -15.06 -0.46
C ALA A 250 -3.72 -16.48 0.05
N PRO A 251 -4.73 -17.36 0.26
CA PRO A 251 -4.49 -18.76 0.62
C PRO A 251 -3.60 -19.43 -0.42
N ALA A 252 -2.67 -20.28 0.02
CA ALA A 252 -1.81 -21.04 -0.89
C ALA A 252 -2.68 -21.86 -1.86
N PRO A 253 -2.34 -21.90 -3.17
CA PRO A 253 -3.10 -22.69 -4.14
C PRO A 253 -3.19 -24.16 -3.68
N GLY A 254 -4.40 -24.63 -3.40
CA GLY A 254 -4.66 -26.02 -3.01
C GLY A 254 -5.02 -26.28 -1.56
N VAL A 255 -5.17 -25.26 -0.71
CA VAL A 255 -5.79 -25.44 0.62
C VAL A 255 -7.31 -25.18 0.50
N PRO A 256 -8.17 -26.18 0.67
CA PRO A 256 -9.62 -25.98 0.68
C PRO A 256 -9.98 -24.98 1.78
N GLU A 257 -10.87 -24.04 1.48
CA GLU A 257 -11.35 -22.98 2.39
C GLU A 257 -11.90 -23.55 3.72
N GLN A 258 -12.38 -24.79 3.71
CA GLN A 258 -12.84 -25.54 4.87
C GLN A 258 -11.73 -25.95 5.86
N ALA A 259 -10.48 -26.05 5.43
CA ALA A 259 -9.35 -26.43 6.29
C ALA A 259 -8.90 -25.28 7.22
N LEU A 260 -9.16 -24.03 6.83
CA LEU A 260 -8.85 -22.85 7.65
C LEU A 260 -9.91 -22.62 8.74
N ALA A 261 -11.18 -22.89 8.44
CA ALA A 261 -12.28 -22.76 9.42
C ALA A 261 -12.24 -23.81 10.54
N ALA A 262 -11.61 -24.96 10.30
CA ALA A 262 -11.53 -26.04 11.29
C ALA A 262 -10.44 -25.82 12.36
N ALA A 263 -9.47 -24.92 12.12
CA ALA A 263 -8.37 -24.67 13.05
C ALA A 263 -8.77 -23.79 14.25
N ASP A 264 -9.81 -22.95 14.10
CA ASP A 264 -10.25 -22.03 15.17
C ASP A 264 -11.26 -22.65 16.15
N SER A 265 -11.75 -23.88 15.90
CA SER A 265 -12.81 -24.50 16.71
C SER A 265 -12.35 -25.53 17.75
N VAL A 266 -11.05 -25.68 18.03
CA VAL A 266 -10.56 -26.72 18.95
C VAL A 266 -9.90 -26.13 20.20
N ILE A 267 -10.61 -25.31 20.99
CA ILE A 267 -10.45 -25.27 22.45
C ILE A 267 -11.81 -24.90 23.08
N ALA A 268 -12.68 -25.89 23.27
CA ALA A 268 -13.71 -25.82 24.30
C ALA A 268 -13.27 -26.78 25.44
N PRO A 269 -13.13 -26.32 26.69
CA PRO A 269 -12.82 -27.21 27.79
C PRO A 269 -14.02 -28.13 28.03
N THR A 270 -13.80 -29.44 27.90
CA THR A 270 -14.77 -30.46 28.31
C THR A 270 -15.05 -30.35 29.81
N GLU A 271 -16.24 -29.88 30.13
CA GLU A 271 -16.82 -29.88 31.48
C GLU A 271 -17.04 -31.33 31.92
N THR A 272 -16.26 -31.78 32.91
CA THR A 272 -16.38 -33.12 33.48
C THR A 272 -17.63 -33.18 34.36
N ALA A 273 -18.62 -33.97 33.96
CA ALA A 273 -19.81 -34.26 34.74
C ALA A 273 -19.48 -35.01 36.05
N PRO A 274 -20.23 -34.78 37.15
CA PRO A 274 -19.96 -35.44 38.43
C PRO A 274 -20.47 -36.88 38.44
N VAL A 275 -19.64 -37.78 38.98
CA VAL A 275 -19.97 -39.18 39.23
C VAL A 275 -20.94 -39.26 40.42
N GLN A 276 -22.15 -39.76 40.20
CA GLN A 276 -23.06 -40.16 41.28
C GLN A 276 -22.59 -41.47 41.90
N ILE A 277 -22.29 -41.44 43.20
CA ILE A 277 -21.98 -42.62 43.98
C ILE A 277 -23.30 -43.14 44.58
N ALA A 278 -23.72 -44.32 44.12
CA ALA A 278 -24.88 -45.02 44.66
C ALA A 278 -24.58 -45.51 46.09
N ALA A 279 -25.45 -45.14 47.04
CA ALA A 279 -25.47 -45.72 48.38
C ALA A 279 -26.15 -47.10 48.33
N VAL A 280 -25.43 -48.14 48.74
CA VAL A 280 -25.96 -49.47 49.03
C VAL A 280 -26.20 -49.58 50.54
N SER A 281 -27.41 -50.02 50.88
CA SER A 281 -27.89 -50.29 52.23
C SER A 281 -27.13 -51.43 52.92
N GLY A 282 -26.91 -51.28 54.23
CA GLY A 282 -26.39 -52.28 55.16
C GLY A 282 -26.20 -51.69 56.54
#